data_AF-X1JXW9-F1
#
_entry.id   AF-X1JXW9-F1
#
_cell.length_a   1.000
_cell.length_b   1.000
_cell.length_c   1.000
_cell.angle_alpha   90.00
_cell.angle_beta   90.00
_cell.angle_gamma   90.00
#
_symmetry.space_group_name_H-M   'P 1'
#
loop_
_entity.id
_entity.type
_entity.pdbx_description
1 polymer ?
#
loop_
_entity_poly.entity_id
_entity_poly.type
_entity_poly.pdbx_seq_one_letter_code
_entity_poly.pdbx_strand_id
1 'polypeptide(L)' 'MGFGAEVVAQLQEKAFDYLDSPIIRVAAPDTPPPSAPVLERAFLPNEKDIVEAVKGLV' A
#
# COMPACT_ATOMS: atom_id res chain seq x y z
N MET A 1 3.76 -0.29 -11.23
CA MET A 1 3.63 1.17 -10.94
C MET A 1 2.15 1.52 -10.93
N GLY A 2 1.66 2.38 -10.04
CA GLY A 2 0.21 2.64 -9.89
C GLY A 2 -0.08 3.95 -9.16
N PHE A 3 -1.36 4.29 -9.01
CA PHE A 3 -1.82 5.57 -8.44
C PHE A 3 -1.15 5.94 -7.11
N GLY A 4 -0.99 4.98 -6.20
CA GLY A 4 -0.33 5.22 -4.92
C GLY A 4 1.12 5.70 -5.04
N ALA A 5 1.84 5.34 -6.11
CA ALA A 5 3.22 5.81 -6.30
C ALA A 5 3.27 7.32 -6.62
N GLU A 6 2.32 7.83 -7.41
CA GLU A 6 2.21 9.26 -7.74
C GLU A 6 1.87 10.08 -6.49
N VAL A 7 0.93 9.60 -5.67
CA VAL A 7 0.58 10.25 -4.40
C VAL A 7 1.81 10.33 -3.48
N VAL A 8 2.57 9.24 -3.34
CA VAL A 8 3.80 9.23 -2.55
C VAL A 8 4.84 10.19 -3.11
N ALA A 9 5.03 10.24 -4.42
CA ALA A 9 5.98 11.17 -5.05
C ALA A 9 5.64 12.63 -4.72
N GLN A 10 4.36 13.02 -4.84
CA GLN A 10 3.94 14.39 -4.52
C GLN A 10 4.08 14.72 -3.03
N LEU A 11 3.75 13.78 -2.14
CA LEU A 11 3.93 13.98 -0.69
C LEU A 11 5.41 14.15 -0.34
N GLN A 12 6.27 13.33 -0.94
CA GLN A 12 7.71 13.39 -0.74
C GLN A 12 8.31 14.71 -1.26
N GLU A 13 7.81 15.27 -2.37
CA GLU A 13 8.29 16.54 -2.91
C GLU A 13 7.77 17.75 -2.12
N LYS A 14 6.49 17.73 -1.69
CA LYS A 14 5.80 18.93 -1.20
C LYS A 14 5.64 19.00 0.31
N ALA A 15 5.75 17.87 1.01
CA ALA A 15 5.37 17.76 2.42
C ALA A 15 6.33 16.89 3.25
N PHE A 16 7.55 16.64 2.78
CA PHE A 16 8.50 15.76 3.47
C PHE A 16 8.75 16.14 4.94
N ASP A 17 8.96 17.42 5.21
CA ASP A 17 9.26 17.91 6.57
C ASP A 17 8.08 17.75 7.56
N TYR A 18 6.88 17.42 7.07
CA TYR A 18 5.68 17.18 7.88
C TYR A 18 5.45 15.70 8.22
N LEU A 19 6.30 14.79 7.73
CA LEU A 19 6.12 13.36 7.92
C LEU A 19 6.87 12.88 9.17
N ASP A 20 6.13 12.43 10.17
CA ASP A 20 6.70 11.81 11.39
C ASP A 20 7.16 10.36 11.18
N SER A 21 6.77 9.74 10.06
CA SER A 21 7.02 8.33 9.73
C SER A 21 7.10 8.13 8.21
N PRO A 22 7.84 7.11 7.72
CA PRO A 22 7.88 6.79 6.30
C PRO A 22 6.50 6.51 5.71
N ILE A 23 6.29 6.90 4.45
CA ILE A 23 5.07 6.58 3.72
C ILE A 23 5.13 5.13 3.23
N ILE A 24 4.10 4.36 3.57
CA ILE A 24 3.91 2.98 3.10
C ILE A 24 2.71 2.88 2.16
N ARG A 25 2.74 1.88 1.27
CA ARG A 25 1.65 1.62 0.32
C ARG A 25 1.14 0.20 0.52
N VAL A 26 -0.17 0.08 0.70
CA VAL A 26 -0.89 -1.19 0.68
C VAL A 26 -1.41 -1.41 -0.74
N ALA A 27 -0.93 -2.47 -1.39
CA ALA A 27 -1.27 -2.81 -2.77
C ALA A 27 -1.16 -4.32 -2.99
N ALA A 28 -1.79 -4.81 -4.06
CA ALA A 28 -1.65 -6.21 -4.45
C ALA A 28 -0.17 -6.53 -4.77
N PRO A 29 0.26 -7.80 -4.59
CA PRO A 29 1.60 -8.24 -4.97
C PRO A 29 1.93 -7.95 -6.43
N ASP A 30 3.21 -7.69 -6.74
CA ASP A 30 3.70 -7.44 -8.11
C ASP A 30 3.87 -8.75 -8.90
N THR A 31 2.77 -9.47 -9.04
CA THR A 31 2.67 -10.74 -9.77
C THR A 31 1.32 -10.80 -10.49
N PRO A 32 1.17 -11.63 -11.54
CA PRO A 32 -0.14 -11.81 -12.18
C PRO A 32 -1.22 -12.28 -11.18
N PRO A 33 -2.47 -11.77 -11.31
CA PRO A 33 -3.55 -12.17 -10.43
C PRO A 33 -3.91 -13.65 -10.65
N PRO A 34 -4.14 -14.42 -9.59
CA PRO A 34 -4.56 -15.80 -9.70
C PRO A 34 -6.04 -15.90 -10.11
N SER A 35 -6.40 -16.94 -10.88
CA SER A 35 -7.77 -17.15 -11.36
C SER A 35 -8.69 -17.88 -10.38
N ALA A 36 -8.12 -18.61 -9.41
CA ALA A 36 -8.90 -19.32 -8.41
C ALA A 36 -9.52 -18.32 -7.41
N PRO A 37 -10.84 -18.35 -7.16
CA PRO A 37 -11.50 -17.34 -6.31
C PRO A 37 -10.94 -17.21 -4.89
N VAL A 38 -10.45 -18.31 -4.31
CA VAL A 38 -9.82 -18.30 -2.97
C VAL A 38 -8.50 -17.52 -3.00
N LEU A 39 -7.73 -17.69 -4.08
CA LEU A 39 -6.44 -17.01 -4.23
C LEU A 39 -6.63 -15.55 -4.65
N GLU A 40 -7.65 -15.24 -5.46
CA GLU A 40 -7.97 -13.84 -5.83
C GLU A 40 -8.31 -13.02 -4.58
N ARG A 41 -9.13 -13.56 -3.67
CA ARG A 41 -9.45 -12.91 -2.39
C ARG A 41 -8.22 -12.70 -1.51
N ALA A 42 -7.25 -13.62 -1.56
CA ALA A 42 -6.00 -13.49 -0.81
C ALA A 42 -4.98 -12.56 -1.50
N PHE A 43 -5.10 -12.38 -2.81
CA PHE A 43 -4.24 -11.52 -3.62
C PHE A 43 -4.62 -10.04 -3.49
N LEU A 44 -5.92 -9.76 -3.38
CA LEU A 44 -6.42 -8.40 -3.21
C LEU A 44 -6.21 -7.92 -1.77
N PRO A 45 -5.70 -6.68 -1.58
CA PRO A 45 -5.60 -6.08 -0.26
C PRO A 45 -6.96 -5.97 0.44
N ASN A 46 -6.96 -6.19 1.75
CA ASN A 46 -8.15 -6.12 2.59
C ASN A 46 -7.91 -5.26 3.84
N GLU A 47 -8.95 -5.16 4.68
CA GLU A 47 -8.94 -4.33 5.88
C GLU A 47 -7.86 -4.74 6.90
N LYS A 48 -7.47 -6.02 6.96
CA LYS A 48 -6.43 -6.48 7.88
C LYS A 48 -5.06 -5.97 7.44
N ASP A 49 -4.78 -6.01 6.14
CA ASP A 49 -3.51 -5.50 5.59
C ASP A 49 -3.34 -4.01 5.89
N ILE A 50 -4.44 -3.24 5.83
CA ILE A 50 -4.46 -1.82 6.18
C ILE A 50 -4.15 -1.62 7.68
N VAL A 51 -4.82 -2.38 8.54
CA VAL A 51 -4.62 -2.28 10.00
C VAL A 51 -3.19 -2.65 10.39
N GLU A 52 -2.63 -3.72 9.81
CA GLU A 52 -1.26 -4.14 10.06
C GLU A 52 -0.25 -3.10 9.57
N ALA A 53 -0.45 -2.55 8.38
CA ALA A 53 0.36 -1.47 7.83
C ALA A 53 0.38 -0.26 8.79
N VAL A 54 -0.78 0.20 9.25
CA VAL A 54 -0.87 1.34 10.17
C VAL A 54 -0.20 1.05 11.51
N LYS A 55 -0.41 -0.14 12.09
CA LYS A 55 0.22 -0.52 13.35
C LYS A 55 1.74 -0.60 13.28
N GLY A 56 2.30 -0.89 12.09
CA GLY A 56 3.74 -0.89 11.87
C GLY A 56 4.39 0.49 11.77
N LEU A 57 3.60 1.57 11.72
CA LEU A 57 4.10 2.96 11.68
C LEU A 57 4.23 3.60 13.07
N VAL A 58 3.78 2.91 14.13
CA VAL A 58 3.73 3.40 15.51
C VAL A 58 4.99 3.01 16.28
#